data_AF-A0A964BNT1-F1
#
_entry.id   AF-A0A964BNT1-F1
#
_cell.length_a   1.000
_cell.length_b   1.000
_cell.length_c   1.000
_cell.angle_alpha   90.00
_cell.angle_beta   90.00
_cell.angle_gamma   90.00
#
_symmetry.space_group_name_H-M   'P 1'
#
loop_
_entity.id
_entity.type
_entity.pdbx_description
1 polymer ?
#
loop_
_entity_poly.entity_id
_entity_poly.type
_entity_poly.pdbx_seq_one_letter_code
_entity_poly.pdbx_strand_id
1 'polypeptide(L)'
;MKNSQDNKGILSLLLKNSIVQFIAGMLSLSIILRISQSVDYQLIEIILKSLGYGFFCYLTTPFVIYWLAYVSQGIATAKKLTITVALIALYSYIIWDAYFFFRSAFAQLAQGLSSSL
;
A
#
# COMPACT_ATOMS: atom_id res chain seq x y z
N MET A 1 -19.88 13.63 28.69
CA MET A 1 -18.65 13.57 27.87
C MET A 1 -17.78 12.34 28.21
N LYS A 2 -18.31 11.11 28.08
CA LYS A 2 -17.58 9.87 28.45
C LYS A 2 -16.98 9.12 27.25
N ASN A 3 -17.26 9.57 26.02
CA ASN A 3 -16.98 8.84 24.78
C ASN A 3 -15.64 9.18 24.10
N SER A 4 -14.97 10.27 24.51
CA SER A 4 -13.75 10.74 23.83
C SER A 4 -12.46 10.07 24.32
N GLN A 5 -12.44 9.53 25.53
CA GLN A 5 -11.25 8.83 26.06
C GLN A 5 -11.19 7.36 25.59
N ASP A 6 -12.34 6.68 25.50
CA ASP A 6 -12.41 5.29 25.03
C ASP A 6 -11.98 5.17 23.55
N ASN A 7 -12.45 6.07 22.69
CA ASN A 7 -12.10 6.08 21.27
C ASN A 7 -10.59 6.29 21.02
N LYS A 8 -9.91 7.09 21.84
CA LYS A 8 -8.45 7.29 21.73
C LYS A 8 -7.67 6.03 22.10
N GLY A 9 -8.15 5.25 23.08
CA GLY A 9 -7.54 3.98 23.49
C GLY A 9 -7.65 2.91 22.41
N ILE A 10 -8.86 2.74 21.84
CA ILE A 10 -9.13 1.76 20.79
C ILE A 10 -8.35 2.09 19.51
N LEU A 11 -8.33 3.35 19.10
CA LEU A 11 -7.64 3.75 17.87
C LEU A 11 -6.11 3.61 17.98
N SER A 12 -5.53 3.88 19.16
CA SER A 12 -4.12 3.61 19.45
C SER A 12 -3.79 2.12 19.40
N LEU A 13 -4.70 1.27 19.90
CA LEU A 13 -4.55 -0.19 19.87
C LEU A 13 -4.65 -0.75 18.44
N LEU A 14 -5.61 -0.26 17.65
CA LEU A 14 -5.72 -0.59 16.22
C LEU A 14 -4.50 -0.15 15.43
N LEU A 15 -3.94 1.03 15.72
CA LEU A 15 -2.72 1.51 15.11
C LEU A 15 -1.51 0.60 15.42
N LYS A 16 -1.37 0.19 16.68
CA LYS A 16 -0.31 -0.74 17.10
C LYS A 16 -0.42 -2.11 16.45
N ASN A 17 -1.63 -2.63 16.23
CA ASN A 17 -1.80 -3.89 15.50
C ASN A 17 -1.59 -3.73 13.99
N SER A 18 -2.04 -2.62 13.41
CA SER A 18 -1.93 -2.37 11.97
C SER A 18 -0.54 -1.97 11.51
N ILE A 19 0.37 -1.51 12.39
CA ILE A 19 1.76 -1.24 12.01
C ILE A 19 2.50 -2.49 11.53
N VAL A 20 2.19 -3.65 12.13
CA VAL A 20 2.77 -4.93 11.72
C VAL A 20 2.27 -5.30 10.33
N GLN A 21 0.98 -5.07 10.06
CA GLN A 21 0.38 -5.27 8.74
C GLN A 21 1.00 -4.33 7.70
N PHE A 22 1.28 -3.07 8.06
CA PHE A 22 1.94 -2.12 7.18
C PHE A 22 3.35 -2.59 6.79
N ILE A 23 4.15 -3.00 7.76
CA ILE A 23 5.52 -3.51 7.53
C ILE A 23 5.46 -4.81 6.71
N ALA A 24 4.54 -5.73 7.04
CA ALA A 24 4.36 -6.96 6.29
C ALA A 24 3.94 -6.69 4.84
N GLY A 25 3.08 -5.70 4.59
CA GLY A 25 2.68 -5.27 3.25
C GLY A 25 3.86 -4.72 2.44
N MET A 26 4.69 -3.87 3.04
CA MET A 26 5.91 -3.34 2.40
C MET A 26 6.92 -4.43 2.05
N LEU A 27 7.18 -5.35 2.98
CA LEU A 27 8.13 -6.44 2.79
C LEU A 27 7.63 -7.46 1.76
N SER A 28 6.36 -7.85 1.84
CA SER A 28 5.75 -8.78 0.88
C SER A 28 5.77 -8.20 -0.54
N LEU A 29 5.46 -6.91 -0.72
CA LEU A 29 5.60 -6.27 -2.02
C LEU A 29 7.03 -6.38 -2.55
N SER A 30 8.02 -6.03 -1.72
CA SER A 30 9.44 -6.08 -2.10
C SER A 30 9.89 -7.48 -2.52
N ILE A 31 9.45 -8.50 -1.79
CA ILE A 31 9.74 -9.90 -2.09
C ILE A 31 9.05 -10.33 -3.40
N ILE A 32 7.76 -10.05 -3.55
CA ILE A 32 6.98 -10.45 -4.73
C ILE A 32 7.53 -9.77 -5.99
N LEU A 33 7.89 -8.49 -5.93
CA LEU A 33 8.49 -7.79 -7.08
C LEU A 33 9.84 -8.40 -7.48
N ARG A 34 10.69 -8.78 -6.51
CA ARG A 34 11.95 -9.49 -6.80
C ARG A 34 11.73 -10.86 -7.42
N ILE A 35 10.81 -11.64 -6.88
CA ILE A 35 10.48 -12.98 -7.42
C ILE A 35 9.94 -12.84 -8.83
N SER A 36 9.04 -11.88 -9.04
CA SER A 36 8.44 -11.62 -10.35
C SER A 36 9.49 -11.30 -11.41
N GLN A 37 10.49 -10.46 -11.09
CA GLN A 37 11.59 -10.13 -12.00
C GLN A 37 12.49 -11.31 -12.37
N SER A 38 12.46 -12.40 -11.61
CA SER A 38 13.21 -13.63 -11.91
C SER A 38 12.46 -14.62 -12.80
N VAL A 39 11.24 -14.29 -13.22
CA VAL A 39 10.39 -15.15 -14.06
C VAL A 39 10.47 -14.68 -15.51
N ASP A 40 10.90 -15.57 -16.42
CA ASP A 40 11.02 -15.24 -17.86
C ASP A 40 9.68 -15.15 -18.60
N TYR A 41 8.59 -15.66 -18.01
CA TYR A 41 7.28 -15.67 -18.65
C TYR A 41 6.47 -14.41 -18.32
N GLN A 42 6.36 -13.49 -19.28
CA GLN A 42 5.72 -12.17 -19.13
C GLN A 42 4.32 -12.22 -18.50
N LEU A 43 3.49 -13.21 -18.85
CA LEU A 43 2.13 -13.32 -18.34
C LEU A 43 2.12 -13.68 -16.85
N ILE A 44 3.04 -14.57 -16.42
CA ILE A 44 3.21 -14.93 -15.01
C ILE A 44 3.81 -13.75 -14.24
N GLU A 45 4.77 -13.04 -14.83
CA GLU A 45 5.34 -11.82 -14.26
C GLU A 45 4.24 -10.79 -13.94
N ILE A 46 3.36 -10.50 -14.91
CA ILE A 46 2.25 -9.57 -14.75
C ILE A 46 1.30 -10.00 -13.63
N ILE A 47 0.90 -11.27 -13.59
CA ILE A 47 0.01 -11.81 -12.55
C ILE A 47 0.67 -11.65 -11.17
N LEU A 48 1.94 -12.00 -11.04
CA LEU A 48 2.66 -11.93 -9.76
C LEU A 48 2.78 -10.48 -9.26
N LYS A 49 3.15 -9.53 -10.13
CA LYS A 49 3.20 -8.10 -9.76
C LYS A 49 1.83 -7.59 -9.37
N SER A 50 0.79 -7.97 -10.11
CA SER A 50 -0.59 -7.59 -9.81
C SER A 50 -1.03 -8.07 -8.42
N LEU A 51 -0.71 -9.32 -8.08
CA LEU A 51 -0.94 -9.86 -6.74
C LEU A 51 -0.11 -9.13 -5.68
N GLY A 52 1.15 -8.82 -5.97
CA GLY A 52 2.02 -8.05 -5.07
C GLY A 52 1.44 -6.68 -4.71
N TYR A 53 1.07 -5.89 -5.72
CA TYR A 53 0.44 -4.58 -5.48
C TYR A 53 -0.94 -4.70 -4.82
N GLY A 54 -1.74 -5.71 -5.18
CA GLY A 54 -3.03 -5.97 -4.54
C GLY A 54 -2.89 -6.29 -3.04
N PHE A 55 -1.96 -7.18 -2.71
CA PHE A 55 -1.67 -7.58 -1.33
C PHE A 55 -1.09 -6.42 -0.50
N PHE A 56 -0.21 -5.63 -1.11
CA PHE A 56 0.29 -4.39 -0.54
C PHE A 56 -0.86 -3.46 -0.16
N CYS A 57 -1.73 -3.12 -1.09
CA CYS A 57 -2.86 -2.23 -0.84
C CYS A 57 -3.78 -2.80 0.26
N TYR A 58 -4.08 -4.09 0.22
CA TYR A 58 -4.93 -4.74 1.21
C TYR A 58 -4.40 -4.61 2.65
N LEU A 59 -3.09 -4.83 2.84
CA LEU A 59 -2.47 -4.79 4.18
C LEU A 59 -2.12 -3.38 4.66
N THR A 60 -1.72 -2.50 3.76
CA THR A 60 -1.18 -1.18 4.14
C THR A 60 -2.25 -0.09 4.23
N THR A 61 -3.33 -0.17 3.43
CA THR A 61 -4.40 0.84 3.44
C THR A 61 -5.04 1.03 4.82
N PRO A 62 -5.39 -0.02 5.58
CA PRO A 62 -6.00 0.13 6.90
C PRO A 62 -5.11 0.92 7.86
N PHE A 63 -3.80 0.65 7.87
CA PHE A 63 -2.84 1.39 8.71
C PHE A 63 -2.81 2.87 8.36
N VAL A 64 -2.72 3.21 7.07
CA VAL A 64 -2.69 4.62 6.62
C VAL A 64 -3.95 5.35 7.06
N ILE A 65 -5.12 4.72 6.93
CA ILE A 65 -6.41 5.28 7.38
C ILE A 65 -6.41 5.49 8.90
N TYR A 66 -6.01 4.49 9.68
CA TYR A 66 -5.97 4.61 11.15
C TYR A 66 -4.94 5.65 11.61
N TRP A 67 -3.81 5.78 10.92
CA TRP A 67 -2.81 6.82 11.19
C TRP A 67 -3.37 8.22 10.94
N LEU A 68 -4.01 8.44 9.79
CA LEU A 68 -4.64 9.72 9.47
C LEU A 68 -5.75 10.07 10.45
N ALA A 69 -6.58 9.10 10.85
CA ALA A 69 -7.60 9.29 11.88
C ALA A 69 -6.99 9.61 13.25
N TYR A 70 -5.86 8.99 13.59
CA TYR A 70 -5.14 9.27 14.84
C TYR A 70 -4.58 10.69 14.88
N VAL A 71 -4.00 11.12 13.77
CA VAL A 71 -3.41 12.45 13.64
C VAL A 71 -4.50 13.52 13.61
N SER A 72 -5.66 13.27 13.00
CA SER A 72 -6.77 14.23 12.92
C SER A 72 -7.50 14.46 14.26
N GLN A 73 -7.54 13.46 15.16
CA GLN A 73 -8.19 13.57 16.47
C GLN A 73 -7.32 14.26 17.55
N GLY A 74 -6.07 14.59 17.25
CA GLY A 74 -5.10 15.14 18.19
C GLY A 74 -4.62 16.54 17.81
N ILE A 75 -3.86 17.17 18.71
CA ILE A 75 -3.09 18.37 18.37
C ILE A 75 -1.99 17.93 17.39
N ALA A 76 -2.00 18.52 16.19
CA ALA A 76 -1.00 18.30 15.17
C ALA A 76 0.35 18.89 15.62
N THR A 77 1.19 18.07 16.24
CA THR A 77 2.56 18.45 16.56
C THR A 77 3.44 18.33 15.32
N ALA A 78 4.48 19.15 15.23
CA ALA A 78 5.43 19.13 14.10
C ALA A 78 5.93 17.70 13.79
N LYS A 79 6.26 16.93 14.83
CA LYS A 79 6.68 15.51 14.70
C LYS A 79 5.63 14.64 14.02
N LYS A 80 4.35 14.73 14.43
CA LYS A 80 3.27 13.95 13.82
C LYS A 80 3.07 14.34 12.36
N LEU A 81 3.17 15.63 12.06
CA LEU A 81 3.01 16.15 10.71
C LEU A 81 4.14 15.67 9.79
N THR A 82 5.40 15.72 10.23
CA THR A 82 6.54 15.16 9.49
C THR A 82 6.36 13.67 9.20
N ILE A 83 5.95 12.87 10.20
CA ILE A 83 5.72 11.43 10.01
C ILE A 83 4.58 11.20 9.01
N THR A 84 3.47 11.94 9.11
CA THR A 84 2.35 11.83 8.17
C THR A 84 2.79 12.16 6.74
N VAL A 85 3.56 13.25 6.54
CA VAL A 85 4.05 13.62 5.21
C VAL A 85 4.93 12.52 4.64
N ALA A 86 5.88 12.00 5.43
CA ALA A 86 6.75 10.90 5.00
C ALA A 86 5.94 9.63 4.66
N LEU A 87 4.97 9.27 5.50
CA LEU A 87 4.12 8.10 5.31
C LEU A 87 3.29 8.21 4.02
N ILE A 88 2.63 9.35 3.83
CA ILE A 88 1.78 9.58 2.66
C ILE A 88 2.62 9.68 1.40
N ALA A 89 3.78 10.35 1.44
CA ALA A 89 4.69 10.38 0.30
C ALA A 89 5.13 8.97 -0.12
N LEU A 90 5.53 8.13 0.84
CA LEU A 90 5.91 6.74 0.57
C LEU A 90 4.73 5.92 0.00
N TYR A 91 3.57 6.02 0.63
CA TYR A 91 2.39 5.28 0.20
C TYR A 91 1.92 5.70 -1.20
N SER A 92 1.87 7.01 -1.46
CA SER A 92 1.53 7.57 -2.77
C SER A 92 2.55 7.18 -3.83
N TYR A 93 3.85 7.17 -3.51
CA TYR A 93 4.89 6.72 -4.43
C TYR A 93 4.62 5.28 -4.93
N ILE A 94 4.30 4.37 -4.01
CA ILE A 94 4.02 2.97 -4.35
C ILE A 94 2.72 2.83 -5.15
N ILE A 95 1.68 3.61 -4.84
CA ILE A 95 0.45 3.63 -5.65
C ILE A 95 0.72 4.11 -7.07
N TRP A 96 1.56 5.14 -7.24
CA TRP A 96 1.93 5.62 -8.57
C TRP A 96 2.73 4.58 -9.35
N ASP A 97 3.67 3.91 -8.70
CA ASP A 97 4.42 2.80 -9.28
C ASP A 97 3.48 1.68 -9.77
N ALA A 98 2.52 1.27 -8.92
CA ALA A 98 1.48 0.31 -9.29
C ALA A 98 0.64 0.79 -10.49
N TYR A 99 0.21 2.06 -10.49
CA TYR A 99 -0.58 2.63 -11.58
C TYR A 99 0.17 2.57 -12.93
N PHE A 100 1.43 2.99 -12.97
CA PHE A 100 2.23 2.94 -14.20
C PHE A 100 2.49 1.50 -14.65
N PHE A 101 2.74 0.59 -13.70
CA PHE A 101 2.82 -0.84 -13.98
C PHE A 101 1.53 -1.34 -14.66
N PHE A 102 0.35 -1.16 -14.06
CA PHE A 102 -0.91 -1.63 -14.63
C PHE A 102 -1.19 -1.01 -15.99
N ARG A 103 -0.93 0.30 -16.16
CA ARG A 103 -1.07 0.97 -17.45
C ARG A 103 -0.23 0.30 -18.53
N SER A 104 1.02 -0.06 -18.23
CA SER A 104 1.90 -0.75 -19.16
C SER A 104 1.46 -2.20 -19.42
N ALA A 105 1.03 -2.93 -18.39
CA ALA A 105 0.56 -4.30 -18.51
C ALA A 105 -0.70 -4.39 -19.39
N PHE A 106 -1.66 -3.47 -19.22
CA PHE A 106 -2.84 -3.39 -20.08
C PHE A 106 -2.49 -3.12 -21.54
N ALA A 107 -1.54 -2.20 -21.80
CA ALA A 107 -1.09 -1.92 -23.16
C ALA A 107 -0.44 -3.15 -23.82
N GLN A 108 0.40 -3.88 -23.08
CA GLN A 108 1.04 -5.10 -23.56
C GLN A 108 0.03 -6.21 -23.87
N LEU A 109 -0.94 -6.43 -22.98
CA LEU A 109 -2.00 -7.43 -23.19
C LEU A 109 -2.88 -7.08 -24.40
N ALA A 110 -3.24 -5.80 -24.58
CA ALA A 110 -4.01 -5.33 -25.72
C ALA A 110 -3.26 -5.51 -27.05
N GLN A 111 -1.95 -5.23 -27.07
CA GLN A 111 -1.10 -5.43 -28.24
C GLN A 111 -0.92 -6.92 -28.58
N GLY A 112 -0.69 -7.78 -27.58
CA GLY A 112 -0.59 -9.24 -27.79
C GLY A 112 -1.86 -9.86 -28.38
N LEU A 113 -3.04 -9.38 -27.96
CA LEU A 113 -4.33 -9.73 -28.56
C LEU A 113 -4.47 -9.26 -30.02
N SER A 114 -3.95 -8.06 -30.33
CA SER A 114 -4.01 -7.52 -31.70
C SER A 114 -3.12 -8.26 -32.71
N SER A 115 -2.03 -8.90 -32.25
CA SER A 115 -1.14 -9.71 -33.11
C SER A 115 -1.65 -11.13 -33.37
N SER A 116 -2.72 -11.55 -32.70
CA SER A 116 -3.31 -12.90 -32.83
C SER A 116 -4.60 -12.96 -33.65
N LEU A 117 -5.04 -11.83 -34.20
CA LEU A 117 -6.20 -11.66 -35.10
C LEU A 117 -5.72 -11.31 -36.51
#